data_AF-A0A2N2TZS7-F1
#
_entry.id   AF-A0A2N2TZS7-F1
#
_cell.length_a   1.000
_cell.length_b   1.000
_cell.length_c   1.000
_cell.angle_alpha   90.00
_cell.angle_beta   90.00
_cell.angle_gamma   90.00
#
_symmetry.space_group_name_H-M   'P 1'
#
loop_
_entity.id
_entity.type
_entity.pdbx_description
1 polymer ?
#
loop_
_entity_poly.entity_id
_entity_poly.type
_entity_poly.pdbx_seq_one_letter_code
_entity_poly.pdbx_strand_id
1 'polypeptide(L)'
;MSDERKVIVIAGPNGAGKTTFAREFLPVDAACPVFVNADLIAAGLAPFAPETAAVQAGRVMLQELARHFAARQSFAFETTLSGRGYLRHIREW
;
A
#
# COMPACT_ATOMS: atom_id res chain seq x y z
N MET A 1 22.74 -8.57 -8.01
CA MET A 1 21.41 -8.40 -7.39
C MET A 1 20.46 -8.04 -8.52
N SER A 2 19.39 -8.79 -8.77
CA SER A 2 18.55 -8.52 -9.95
C SER A 2 17.94 -7.12 -9.84
N ASP A 3 18.07 -6.34 -10.91
CA ASP A 3 17.53 -4.99 -11.08
C ASP A 3 15.99 -5.03 -11.31
N GLU A 4 15.34 -6.06 -10.77
CA GLU A 4 13.93 -6.31 -10.99
C GLU A 4 13.10 -5.58 -9.94
N ARG A 5 12.26 -4.69 -10.44
CA ARG A 5 11.40 -3.87 -9.59
C ARG A 5 10.11 -4.61 -9.33
N LYS A 6 9.66 -4.49 -8.09
CA LYS A 6 8.52 -5.22 -7.60
C LYS A 6 7.45 -4.24 -7.19
N VAL A 7 6.23 -4.52 -7.64
CA VAL A 7 5.02 -3.98 -7.03
C VAL A 7 4.33 -5.11 -6.31
N ILE A 8 4.28 -5.05 -4.98
CA ILE A 8 3.75 -6.12 -4.15
C ILE A 8 2.38 -5.71 -3.62
N VAL A 9 1.35 -6.49 -3.96
CA VAL A 9 -0.02 -6.25 -3.49
C VAL A 9 -0.36 -7.27 -2.42
N ILE A 10 -0.62 -6.82 -1.20
CA ILE A 10 -1.09 -7.66 -0.10
C ILE A 10 -2.60 -7.49 -0.01
N ALA A 11 -3.33 -8.46 -0.55
CA ALA A 11 -4.78 -8.40 -0.70
C ALA A 11 -5.51 -9.43 0.17
N GLY A 12 -6.69 -9.05 0.69
CA GLY A 12 -7.57 -9.94 1.46
C GLY A 12 -8.51 -9.20 2.41
N PRO A 13 -9.47 -9.90 3.04
CA PRO A 13 -10.46 -9.26 3.90
C PRO A 13 -9.84 -8.63 5.15
N ASN A 14 -10.61 -7.77 5.83
CA ASN A 14 -10.24 -7.23 7.14
C ASN A 14 -10.08 -8.37 8.15
N GLY A 15 -9.10 -8.29 9.04
CA GLY A 15 -8.82 -9.32 10.04
C GLY A 15 -8.00 -10.52 9.54
N ALA A 16 -7.66 -10.61 8.24
CA ALA A 16 -6.86 -11.71 7.70
C ALA A 16 -5.35 -11.70 8.07
N GLY A 17 -4.89 -10.75 8.88
CA GLY A 17 -3.47 -10.65 9.28
C GLY A 17 -2.54 -9.99 8.25
N LYS A 18 -3.08 -9.31 7.22
CA LYS A 18 -2.32 -8.68 6.13
C LYS A 18 -1.23 -7.72 6.61
N THR A 19 -1.55 -6.82 7.53
CA THR A 19 -0.60 -5.85 8.07
C THR A 19 0.52 -6.53 8.85
N THR A 20 0.21 -7.59 9.60
CA THR A 20 1.22 -8.40 10.31
C THR A 20 2.15 -9.08 9.31
N PHE A 21 1.58 -9.77 8.32
CA PHE A 21 2.35 -10.39 7.24
C PHE A 21 3.23 -9.38 6.51
N ALA A 22 2.71 -8.20 6.18
CA ALA A 22 3.47 -7.14 5.52
C ALA A 22 4.72 -6.73 6.32
N ARG A 23 4.58 -6.55 7.65
CA ARG A 23 5.67 -6.10 8.52
C ARG A 23 6.79 -7.12 8.64
N GLU A 24 6.46 -8.41 8.58
CA GLU A 24 7.43 -9.50 8.72
C GLU A 24 8.06 -9.86 7.37
N PHE A 25 7.24 -10.03 6.34
CA PHE A 25 7.65 -10.49 5.01
C PHE A 25 8.41 -9.42 4.21
N LEU A 26 7.95 -8.16 4.22
CA LEU A 26 8.47 -7.14 3.31
C LEU A 26 9.94 -6.76 3.54
N PRO A 27 10.42 -6.55 4.78
CA PRO A 27 11.80 -6.18 5.02
C PRO A 27 12.78 -7.35 4.83
N VAL A 28 12.34 -8.57 5.12
CA VAL A 28 13.21 -9.75 5.20
C VAL A 28 13.18 -10.56 3.91
N ASP A 29 12.03 -11.09 3.53
CA ASP A 29 11.90 -12.02 2.41
C ASP A 29 11.74 -11.30 1.07
N ALA A 30 10.98 -10.20 1.05
CA ALA A 30 10.66 -9.49 -0.19
C ALA A 30 11.74 -8.48 -0.63
N ALA A 31 12.62 -8.06 0.30
CA ALA A 31 13.55 -6.95 0.15
C ALA A 31 12.88 -5.66 -0.37
N CYS A 32 11.67 -5.37 0.12
CA CYS A 32 10.84 -4.24 -0.31
C CYS A 32 10.28 -3.48 0.90
N PRO A 33 11.10 -2.70 1.62
CA PRO A 33 10.68 -2.07 2.88
C PRO A 33 9.64 -0.95 2.71
N VAL A 34 9.44 -0.44 1.48
CA VAL A 34 8.44 0.59 1.20
C VAL A 34 7.04 -0.04 1.26
N PHE A 35 6.25 0.38 2.25
CA PHE A 35 4.89 -0.11 2.46
C PHE A 35 3.90 1.05 2.60
N VAL A 36 2.91 1.11 1.70
CA VAL A 36 1.85 2.13 1.68
C VAL A 36 0.53 1.50 2.10
N ASN A 37 -0.09 2.02 3.17
CA ASN A 37 -1.34 1.48 3.72
C ASN A 37 -2.29 2.64 4.09
N ALA A 38 -3.56 2.53 3.67
CA ALA A 38 -4.56 3.57 3.88
C ALA A 38 -4.92 3.80 5.36
N ASP A 39 -4.96 2.74 6.17
CA ASP A 39 -5.29 2.85 7.60
C ASP A 39 -4.17 3.55 8.37
N LEU A 40 -2.91 3.27 8.04
CA LEU A 40 -1.75 3.97 8.61
C LEU A 40 -1.74 5.45 8.24
N ILE A 41 -2.08 5.78 6.98
CA ILE A 41 -2.21 7.16 6.53
C ILE A 41 -3.36 7.86 7.26
N ALA A 42 -4.53 7.21 7.36
CA ALA A 42 -5.69 7.74 8.06
C ALA A 42 -5.38 8.03 9.54
N ALA A 43 -4.66 7.12 10.21
CA ALA A 43 -4.21 7.30 11.59
C ALA A 43 -3.22 8.46 11.74
N GLY A 44 -2.37 8.72 10.74
CA GLY A 44 -1.50 9.90 10.71
C GLY A 44 -2.26 11.21 10.48
N LEU A 45 -3.31 11.20 9.66
CA LEU A 45 -4.12 12.38 9.34
C LEU A 45 -5.09 12.77 10.46
N ALA A 46 -5.73 11.80 11.09
CA ALA A 46 -6.70 12.01 12.16
C ALA A 46 -6.45 11.01 13.31
N PRO A 47 -5.43 11.26 14.17
CA PRO A 47 -5.01 10.31 15.21
C PRO A 47 -6.10 9.88 16.19
N PHE A 48 -7.11 10.74 16.41
CA PHE A 48 -8.23 10.47 17.32
C PHE A 48 -9.52 10.03 16.62
N ALA A 49 -9.57 10.08 15.29
CA ALA A 49 -10.75 9.67 14.50
C ALA A 49 -10.36 9.27 13.05
N PRO A 50 -9.54 8.23 12.84
CA PRO A 50 -9.00 7.87 11.52
C PRO A 50 -10.08 7.62 10.45
N GLU A 51 -11.23 7.09 10.85
CA GLU A 51 -12.37 6.82 9.99
C GLU A 51 -12.88 8.06 9.25
N THR A 52 -12.73 9.25 9.85
CA THR A 52 -13.11 10.52 9.24
C THR A 52 -12.18 10.91 8.09
N ALA A 53 -10.96 10.38 8.08
CA ALA A 53 -9.93 10.64 7.08
C ALA A 53 -9.86 9.55 5.98
N ALA A 54 -10.70 8.52 6.00
CA ALA A 54 -10.59 7.36 5.10
C ALA A 54 -10.53 7.73 3.61
N VAL A 55 -11.39 8.66 3.16
CA VAL A 55 -11.42 9.11 1.75
C VAL A 55 -10.14 9.88 1.39
N GLN A 56 -9.67 10.75 2.29
CA GLN A 56 -8.44 11.52 2.09
C GLN A 56 -7.22 10.59 2.08
N ALA A 57 -7.16 9.64 3.02
CA ALA A 57 -6.10 8.65 3.11
C ALA A 57 -6.03 7.78 1.84
N GLY A 58 -7.16 7.39 1.27
CA GLY A 58 -7.21 6.69 -0.02
C GLY A 58 -6.63 7.52 -1.18
N ARG A 59 -6.89 8.83 -1.22
CA ARG A 59 -6.30 9.72 -2.24
C ARG A 59 -4.78 9.85 -2.07
N VAL A 60 -4.33 10.07 -0.84
CA VAL A 60 -2.89 10.14 -0.49
C VAL A 60 -2.19 8.83 -0.85
N MET A 61 -2.81 7.68 -0.52
CA MET A 61 -2.28 6.37 -0.88
C MET A 61 -2.06 6.26 -2.40
N LEU A 62 -3.06 6.56 -3.24
CA LEU A 62 -2.91 6.49 -4.70
C LEU A 62 -1.81 7.42 -5.23
N GLN A 63 -1.67 8.62 -4.66
CA GLN A 63 -0.60 9.56 -5.01
C GLN A 63 0.78 8.99 -4.67
N GLU A 64 0.94 8.37 -3.50
CA GLU A 64 2.19 7.75 -3.09
C GLU A 64 2.57 6.55 -3.98
N LEU A 65 1.59 5.71 -4.37
CA LEU A 65 1.84 4.62 -5.32
C LEU A 65 2.31 5.15 -6.67
N ALA A 66 1.65 6.20 -7.19
CA ALA A 66 2.06 6.84 -8.45
C ALA A 66 3.46 7.46 -8.34
N ARG A 67 3.78 8.08 -7.19
CA ARG A 67 5.11 8.66 -6.92
C ARG A 67 6.20 7.59 -6.93
N HIS A 68 6.00 6.46 -6.24
CA HIS A 68 6.97 5.37 -6.22
C HIS A 68 7.15 4.72 -7.60
N PHE A 69 6.06 4.52 -8.33
CA PHE A 69 6.11 4.01 -9.69
C PHE A 69 6.91 4.93 -10.63
N ALA A 70 6.62 6.25 -10.62
CA ALA A 70 7.35 7.24 -11.41
C ALA A 70 8.84 7.32 -11.01
N ALA A 71 9.12 7.19 -9.71
CA ALA A 71 10.48 7.14 -9.18
C ALA A 71 11.20 5.81 -9.49
N ARG A 72 10.55 4.86 -10.18
CA ARG A 72 11.16 3.60 -10.59
C ARG A 72 11.63 2.77 -9.36
N GLN A 73 10.92 2.89 -8.22
CA GLN A 73 11.21 2.23 -6.95
C GLN A 73 10.27 1.04 -6.70
N SER A 74 10.77 -0.03 -6.07
CA SER A 74 9.90 -1.11 -5.58
C SER A 74 9.04 -0.62 -4.42
N PHE A 75 7.77 -1.01 -4.38
CA PHE A 75 6.85 -0.68 -3.30
C PHE A 75 5.84 -1.80 -3.08
N ALA A 76 5.33 -1.85 -1.85
CA ALA A 76 4.25 -2.73 -1.45
C ALA A 76 3.07 -1.91 -0.94
N PHE A 77 1.86 -2.45 -1.10
CA PHE A 77 0.68 -1.84 -0.50
C PHE A 77 -0.35 -2.88 -0.09
N GLU A 78 -1.12 -2.54 0.94
CA GLU A 78 -2.21 -3.37 1.44
C GLU A 78 -3.56 -2.88 0.91
N THR A 79 -4.43 -3.80 0.54
CA THR A 79 -5.79 -3.49 0.11
C THR A 79 -6.75 -4.63 0.40
N THR A 80 -8.05 -4.35 0.49
CA THR A 80 -9.09 -5.37 0.53
C THR A 80 -9.58 -5.76 -0.86
N LEU A 81 -9.18 -5.02 -1.90
CA LEU A 81 -9.75 -5.10 -3.26
C LEU A 81 -11.29 -5.01 -3.30
N SER A 82 -11.91 -4.36 -2.29
CA SER A 82 -13.37 -4.17 -2.24
C SER A 82 -13.89 -3.17 -3.28
N GLY A 83 -12.99 -2.44 -3.95
CA GLY A 83 -13.31 -1.47 -4.99
C GLY A 83 -12.33 -1.49 -6.16
N ARG A 84 -12.66 -0.75 -7.21
CA ARG A 84 -11.92 -0.73 -8.49
C ARG A 84 -10.81 0.32 -8.58
N GLY A 85 -10.55 1.07 -7.51
CA GLY A 85 -9.65 2.25 -7.53
C GLY A 85 -8.22 1.98 -8.01
N TYR A 86 -7.72 0.76 -7.79
CA TYR A 86 -6.35 0.37 -8.15
C TYR A 86 -6.21 -0.12 -9.60
N LEU A 87 -7.31 -0.50 -10.28
CA LEU A 87 -7.26 -1.15 -11.60
C LEU A 87 -6.56 -0.30 -12.66
N ARG A 88 -6.70 1.03 -12.59
CA ARG A 88 -6.01 1.93 -13.53
C ARG A 88 -4.49 1.85 -13.36
N HIS A 89 -4.02 1.89 -12.12
CA HIS A 89 -2.58 1.88 -11.82
C HIS A 89 -1.98 0.50 -12.15
N ILE A 90 -2.67 -0.59 -11.80
CA ILE A 90 -2.23 -1.95 -12.12
C ILE A 90 -2.09 -2.18 -13.63
N ARG A 91 -2.89 -1.50 -14.47
CA ARG A 91 -2.76 -1.57 -15.93
C ARG A 91 -1.59 -0.77 -16.50
N GLU A 92 -1.09 0.21 -15.74
CA GLU A 92 0.00 1.09 -16.16
C GLU A 92 1.38 0.56 -15.73
N TRP A 93 1.43 -0.30 -14.71
CA TRP A 93 2.65 -0.91 -14.18
C TRP A 93 3.15 -2.08 -15.03
#